data_AF-A0A7Z8LEN9-F1
#
_entry.id   AF-A0A7Z8LEN9-F1
#
_cell.length_a   1.000
_cell.length_b   1.000
_cell.length_c   1.000
_cell.angle_alpha   90.00
_cell.angle_beta   90.00
_cell.angle_gamma   90.00
#
_symmetry.space_group_name_H-M   'P 1'
#
loop_
_entity.id
_entity.type
_entity.pdbx_description
1 polymer ?
#
loop_
_entity_poly.entity_id
_entity_poly.type
_entity_poly.pdbx_seq_one_letter_code
_entity_poly.pdbx_strand_id
1 'polypeptide(L)'
;MGREAARHVRQVRQDQGPRDAIATARAAAMIGRALALWAVMALPAAAGHFTHDRTIGFSEDGRYFAFKTYGLQRGSGLPFANVFVVDLGRNAWVQGSPFRASRGEEDMAAVEAAPFAALEVVRRDALDAAAPMLGDLHIRRPATVLHAQGIGQAYQADEQTRIRVPHPDTPTNAEPWGEFTLTLGHEQVPAASEFCTRPDDLRGYRLEIAFPDGDSQTLHQDTRIPASRGCAESYRLDAVLSAGFPQDGTPMVALISVWQQGFEGLDRHVIAAPLPPHQPREGRAPAPGSMPAPDSMDAALAGFLQGFDPQDPEALEAALPARQNADPASLRWPDADLPPVARAAEVFAAQTGFARHGRLHITQEDIELTPDGAGGPFTLSLIRLRAVNLGAARRADLAEIFGSDNVAPPEEFGIGPHVEWRFAMRPVQGMRADIVAAGSREISESDLADCGPLPCDAPDALDPDAAGLDCAELGNAETPGTATRAGAALGDLQDAAPATEWLVEHGLWQTDAMQIVTLENGRATSCHWTMASPK
;
A
#
# COMPACT_ATOMS: atom_id res chain seq x y z
N MET A 1 -31.89 -96.21 22.99
CA MET A 1 -32.87 -95.85 21.93
C MET A 1 -32.19 -94.87 20.98
N GLY A 2 -32.20 -95.15 19.66
CA GLY A 2 -31.67 -94.33 18.54
C GLY A 2 -30.13 -94.30 18.44
N ARG A 3 -29.43 -95.13 17.65
CA ARG A 3 -29.27 -95.25 16.18
C ARG A 3 -28.70 -94.01 15.46
N GLU A 4 -27.56 -94.27 14.80
CA GLU A 4 -26.92 -93.64 13.61
C GLU A 4 -25.53 -93.02 13.90
N ALA A 5 -24.49 -93.17 13.09
CA ALA A 5 -24.15 -94.05 11.97
C ALA A 5 -22.61 -93.98 11.79
N ALA A 6 -22.03 -95.04 11.25
CA ALA A 6 -20.58 -95.25 11.09
C ALA A 6 -19.94 -94.45 9.94
N ARG A 7 -18.63 -94.16 10.03
CA ARG A 7 -17.58 -94.60 9.08
C ARG A 7 -16.17 -94.06 9.46
N HIS A 8 -15.23 -94.98 9.64
CA HIS A 8 -13.78 -94.78 9.53
C HIS A 8 -13.35 -94.48 8.09
N VAL A 9 -12.25 -93.72 7.88
CA VAL A 9 -11.09 -94.07 7.01
C VAL A 9 -9.85 -93.24 7.41
N ARG A 10 -8.68 -93.88 7.26
CA ARG A 10 -7.29 -93.53 7.59
C ARG A 10 -6.65 -92.34 6.83
N GLN A 11 -5.57 -91.86 7.47
CA GLN A 11 -4.46 -90.97 7.05
C GLN A 11 -3.96 -91.06 5.60
N VAL A 12 -3.48 -89.93 5.08
CA VAL A 12 -2.20 -89.84 4.32
C VAL A 12 -1.46 -88.55 4.70
N ARG A 13 -0.17 -88.71 5.02
CA ARG A 13 0.85 -87.68 5.30
C ARG A 13 1.43 -87.18 3.97
N GLN A 14 1.61 -85.87 3.78
CA GLN A 14 2.41 -85.32 2.69
C GLN A 14 3.46 -84.35 3.24
N ASP A 15 4.72 -84.69 2.99
CA ASP A 15 5.92 -83.88 3.26
C ASP A 15 5.93 -82.61 2.39
N GLN A 16 6.26 -81.46 3.00
CA GLN A 16 6.60 -80.23 2.29
C GLN A 16 8.12 -80.02 2.34
N GLY A 17 8.75 -80.10 1.16
CA GLY A 17 10.16 -79.82 0.93
C GLY A 17 10.45 -78.33 0.63
N PRO A 18 11.69 -78.02 0.19
CA PRO A 18 12.41 -76.78 0.54
C PRO A 18 12.03 -75.61 -0.37
N ARG A 19 11.08 -74.78 0.07
CA ARG A 19 10.80 -73.47 -0.55
C ARG A 19 11.25 -72.28 0.29
N ASP A 20 11.63 -72.49 1.55
CA ASP A 20 11.88 -71.41 2.50
C ASP A 20 13.29 -70.82 2.46
N ALA A 21 14.27 -71.54 1.89
CA ALA A 21 15.68 -71.11 1.92
C ALA A 21 16.06 -70.04 0.87
N ILE A 22 15.29 -69.88 -0.21
CA ILE A 22 15.60 -68.93 -1.29
C ILE A 22 14.94 -67.55 -1.03
N ALA A 23 13.85 -67.52 -0.27
CA ALA A 23 13.14 -66.28 0.07
C ALA A 23 13.91 -65.43 1.12
N THR A 24 14.65 -66.07 2.03
CA THR A 24 15.38 -65.41 3.12
C THR A 24 16.64 -64.68 2.66
N ALA A 25 17.35 -65.19 1.65
CA ALA A 25 18.57 -64.56 1.15
C ALA A 25 18.31 -63.26 0.34
N ARG A 26 17.18 -63.19 -0.38
CA ARG A 26 16.80 -61.99 -1.15
C ARG A 26 16.23 -60.86 -0.27
N ALA A 27 15.57 -61.19 0.82
CA ALA A 27 15.08 -60.22 1.80
C ALA A 27 16.23 -59.52 2.55
N ALA A 28 17.27 -60.26 2.96
CA ALA A 28 18.42 -59.69 3.65
C ALA A 28 19.23 -58.71 2.77
N ALA A 29 19.38 -59.01 1.47
CA ALA A 29 20.09 -58.14 0.53
C ALA A 29 19.32 -56.84 0.19
N MET A 30 17.98 -56.87 0.19
CA MET A 30 17.16 -55.66 -0.01
C MET A 30 17.12 -54.77 1.23
N ILE A 31 17.09 -55.34 2.44
CA ILE A 31 17.16 -54.57 3.69
C ILE A 31 18.52 -53.87 3.83
N GLY A 32 19.63 -54.55 3.50
CA GLY A 32 20.96 -53.95 3.51
C GLY A 32 21.14 -52.80 2.51
N ARG A 33 20.51 -52.88 1.33
CA ARG A 33 20.51 -51.79 0.33
C ARG A 33 19.60 -50.63 0.71
N ALA A 34 18.47 -50.89 1.37
CA ALA A 34 17.59 -49.83 1.89
C ALA A 34 18.22 -49.03 3.05
N LEU A 35 18.98 -49.70 3.93
CA LEU A 35 19.75 -49.05 5.00
C LEU A 35 20.94 -48.23 4.46
N ALA A 36 21.62 -48.70 3.41
CA ALA A 36 22.69 -47.94 2.75
C ALA A 36 22.17 -46.72 1.97
N LEU A 37 20.93 -46.77 1.44
CA LEU A 37 20.30 -45.65 0.74
C LEU A 37 19.77 -44.57 1.70
N TRP A 38 19.39 -44.95 2.93
CA TRP A 38 19.03 -44.00 3.99
C TRP A 38 20.24 -43.26 4.59
N ALA A 39 21.43 -43.88 4.59
CA ALA A 39 22.65 -43.25 5.10
C ALA A 39 23.22 -42.14 4.20
N VAL A 40 22.80 -42.07 2.92
CA VAL A 40 23.29 -41.06 1.95
C VAL A 40 22.45 -39.78 1.95
N MET A 41 21.29 -39.75 2.61
CA MET A 41 20.45 -38.53 2.70
C MET A 41 20.75 -37.63 3.90
N ALA A 42 21.67 -38.01 4.80
CA ALA A 42 22.18 -37.13 5.84
C ALA A 42 23.41 -36.36 5.33
N LEU A 43 23.28 -35.63 4.22
CA LEU A 43 24.18 -34.50 4.01
C LEU A 43 23.95 -33.56 5.19
N PRO A 44 24.99 -33.17 5.96
CA PRO A 44 24.80 -32.16 6.99
C PRO A 44 24.20 -30.95 6.30
N ALA A 45 22.96 -30.61 6.67
CA ALA A 45 22.35 -29.36 6.26
C ALA A 45 23.12 -28.27 6.98
N ALA A 46 24.24 -27.87 6.37
CA ALA A 46 25.10 -26.84 6.89
C ALA A 46 24.33 -25.53 6.82
N ALA A 47 23.70 -25.15 7.91
CA ALA A 47 23.19 -23.81 8.06
C ALA A 47 23.49 -23.38 9.48
N GLY A 48 23.87 -22.13 9.63
CA GLY A 48 24.15 -21.54 10.93
C GLY A 48 22.92 -20.87 11.51
N HIS A 49 23.16 -20.19 12.62
CA HIS A 49 22.22 -19.37 13.35
C HIS A 49 21.53 -18.36 12.46
N PHE A 50 20.20 -18.39 12.48
CA PHE A 50 19.39 -17.39 11.83
C PHE A 50 19.04 -16.28 12.81
N THR A 51 19.46 -15.07 12.49
CA THR A 51 19.20 -13.87 13.30
C THR A 51 18.15 -13.02 12.61
N HIS A 52 17.11 -12.63 13.33
CA HIS A 52 16.20 -11.54 12.95
C HIS A 52 16.75 -10.20 13.44
N ASP A 53 16.39 -9.13 12.75
CA ASP A 53 16.73 -7.76 13.09
C ASP A 53 15.50 -6.84 13.05
N ARG A 54 15.47 -5.89 13.97
CA ARG A 54 14.42 -4.87 14.10
C ARG A 54 15.03 -3.55 14.56
N THR A 55 14.68 -2.47 13.88
CA THR A 55 15.02 -1.12 14.32
C THR A 55 14.26 -0.75 15.58
N ILE A 56 14.91 0.00 16.49
CA ILE A 56 14.28 0.64 17.63
C ILE A 56 14.04 2.12 17.31
N GLY A 57 15.07 2.83 16.84
CA GLY A 57 14.94 4.23 16.43
C GLY A 57 16.25 5.01 16.57
N PHE A 58 16.14 6.32 16.51
CA PHE A 58 17.23 7.28 16.67
C PHE A 58 17.01 8.14 17.92
N SER A 59 18.09 8.71 18.46
CA SER A 59 17.97 9.83 19.40
C SER A 59 17.31 11.03 18.73
N GLU A 60 16.68 11.91 19.53
CA GLU A 60 16.02 13.11 19.01
C GLU A 60 16.97 13.99 18.17
N ASP A 61 18.22 14.12 18.60
CA ASP A 61 19.30 14.83 17.89
C ASP A 61 19.91 14.05 16.71
N GLY A 62 19.50 12.79 16.50
CA GLY A 62 19.99 11.92 15.45
C GLY A 62 21.41 11.38 15.64
N ARG A 63 22.06 11.63 16.79
CA ARG A 63 23.42 11.17 17.08
C ARG A 63 23.52 9.67 17.34
N TYR A 64 22.51 9.08 17.95
CA TYR A 64 22.50 7.68 18.36
C TYR A 64 21.47 6.90 17.55
N PHE A 65 21.81 5.67 17.21
CA PHE A 65 20.92 4.72 16.55
C PHE A 65 20.84 3.43 17.37
N ALA A 66 19.63 2.90 17.56
CA ALA A 66 19.41 1.63 18.21
C ALA A 66 18.64 0.64 17.35
N PHE A 67 19.07 -0.62 17.42
CA PHE A 67 18.41 -1.75 16.80
C PHE A 67 18.60 -2.99 17.67
N LYS A 68 17.77 -4.01 17.44
CA LYS A 68 17.87 -5.29 18.13
C LYS A 68 18.02 -6.43 17.16
N THR A 69 18.72 -7.47 17.60
CA THR A 69 18.81 -8.75 16.92
C THR A 69 18.38 -9.87 17.84
N TYR A 70 17.77 -10.92 17.31
CA TYR A 70 17.31 -12.06 18.12
C TYR A 70 17.10 -13.30 17.26
N GLY A 71 17.12 -14.47 17.88
CA GLY A 71 16.91 -15.72 17.17
C GLY A 71 16.97 -16.92 18.11
N LEU A 72 16.87 -18.10 17.52
CA LEU A 72 17.12 -19.37 18.19
C LEU A 72 18.47 -19.92 17.73
N GLN A 73 19.23 -20.47 18.67
CA GLN A 73 20.45 -21.15 18.33
C GLN A 73 20.17 -22.42 17.52
N ARG A 74 21.02 -22.74 16.57
CA ARG A 74 20.97 -23.90 15.69
C ARG A 74 21.93 -24.92 16.30
N GLY A 75 21.40 -26.09 16.61
CA GLY A 75 22.03 -27.05 17.52
C GLY A 75 21.29 -27.11 18.86
N SER A 76 21.39 -26.07 19.69
CA SER A 76 20.78 -26.08 21.03
C SER A 76 19.31 -25.62 21.09
N GLY A 77 18.83 -24.88 20.08
CA GLY A 77 17.51 -24.25 20.13
C GLY A 77 17.41 -23.07 21.13
N LEU A 78 18.49 -22.74 21.85
CA LEU A 78 18.45 -21.75 22.91
C LEU A 78 18.21 -20.33 22.35
N PRO A 79 17.26 -19.57 22.91
CA PRO A 79 16.98 -18.21 22.46
C PRO A 79 18.09 -17.23 22.86
N PHE A 80 18.31 -16.24 21.99
CA PHE A 80 19.15 -15.09 22.27
C PHE A 80 18.50 -13.80 21.77
N ALA A 81 18.84 -12.68 22.41
CA ALA A 81 18.52 -11.33 21.95
C ALA A 81 19.64 -10.36 22.32
N ASN A 82 19.87 -9.38 21.45
CA ASN A 82 20.83 -8.31 21.66
C ASN A 82 20.18 -6.96 21.32
N VAL A 83 20.44 -5.93 22.11
CA VAL A 83 20.09 -4.54 21.80
C VAL A 83 21.39 -3.75 21.64
N PHE A 84 21.56 -3.13 20.47
CA PHE A 84 22.70 -2.31 20.12
C PHE A 84 22.32 -0.84 20.17
N VAL A 85 23.25 -0.01 20.65
CA VAL A 85 23.18 1.45 20.62
C VAL A 85 24.50 1.95 20.06
N VAL A 86 24.43 2.65 18.94
CA VAL A 86 25.58 3.10 18.15
C VAL A 86 25.65 4.63 18.21
N ASP A 87 26.81 5.18 18.58
CA ASP A 87 27.13 6.60 18.36
C ASP A 87 27.56 6.76 16.90
N LEU A 88 26.70 7.39 16.09
CA LEU A 88 26.90 7.52 14.65
C LEU A 88 28.09 8.42 14.32
N GLY A 89 28.35 9.44 15.14
CA GLY A 89 29.48 10.36 14.94
C GLY A 89 30.83 9.68 15.21
N ARG A 90 30.86 8.69 16.11
CA ARG A 90 32.06 7.91 16.43
C ARG A 90 32.17 6.60 15.64
N ASN A 91 31.13 6.21 14.93
CA ASN A 91 30.99 4.89 14.31
C ASN A 91 31.35 3.74 15.29
N ALA A 92 30.78 3.80 16.50
CA ALA A 92 31.11 2.88 17.58
C ALA A 92 29.91 2.61 18.49
N TRP A 93 29.92 1.47 19.18
CA TRP A 93 28.93 1.20 20.21
C TRP A 93 29.09 2.18 21.38
N VAL A 94 27.96 2.62 21.94
CA VAL A 94 27.96 3.36 23.21
C VAL A 94 28.48 2.43 24.31
N GLN A 95 29.29 2.95 25.22
CA GLN A 95 29.81 2.17 26.34
C GLN A 95 28.68 1.49 27.13
N GLY A 96 28.77 0.18 27.31
CA GLY A 96 27.72 -0.65 27.92
C GLY A 96 26.80 -1.35 26.90
N SER A 97 26.82 -0.94 25.64
CA SER A 97 26.19 -1.64 24.52
C SER A 97 27.17 -2.63 23.87
N PRO A 98 26.72 -3.80 23.37
CA PRO A 98 25.35 -4.30 23.34
C PRO A 98 24.87 -4.91 24.66
N PHE A 99 23.56 -4.79 24.91
CA PHE A 99 22.85 -5.51 25.96
C PHE A 99 22.46 -6.88 25.43
N ARG A 100 22.88 -7.95 26.11
CA ARG A 100 22.66 -9.33 25.65
C ARG A 100 21.83 -10.09 26.66
N ALA A 101 20.87 -10.86 26.17
CA ALA A 101 20.13 -11.84 26.95
C ALA A 101 20.13 -13.18 26.20
N SER A 102 20.26 -14.28 26.94
CA SER A 102 20.19 -15.64 26.42
C SER A 102 19.68 -16.60 27.49
N ARG A 103 19.46 -17.86 27.12
CA ARG A 103 19.23 -18.97 28.04
C ARG A 103 20.39 -19.96 27.98
N GLY A 104 20.61 -20.66 29.09
CA GLY A 104 21.67 -21.64 29.24
C GLY A 104 21.18 -23.07 29.02
N GLU A 105 22.10 -24.02 29.09
CA GLU A 105 21.78 -25.45 28.94
C GLU A 105 20.77 -25.93 29.99
N GLU A 106 20.77 -25.32 31.18
CA GLU A 106 19.83 -25.58 32.26
C GLU A 106 18.35 -25.37 31.88
N ASP A 107 18.10 -24.50 30.90
CA ASP A 107 16.75 -24.14 30.45
C ASP A 107 16.29 -24.95 29.22
N MET A 108 17.15 -25.79 28.64
CA MET A 108 16.89 -26.45 27.35
C MET A 108 15.56 -27.19 27.31
N ALA A 109 15.24 -27.99 28.34
CA ALA A 109 13.99 -28.75 28.35
C ALA A 109 12.74 -27.86 28.32
N ALA A 110 12.78 -26.70 28.99
CA ALA A 110 11.69 -25.74 28.98
C ALA A 110 11.63 -24.97 27.64
N VAL A 111 12.79 -24.62 27.09
CA VAL A 111 12.92 -23.97 25.78
C VAL A 111 12.41 -24.88 24.67
N GLU A 112 12.77 -26.17 24.65
CA GLU A 112 12.30 -27.14 23.66
C GLU A 112 10.76 -27.30 23.71
N ALA A 113 10.18 -27.27 24.90
CA ALA A 113 8.74 -27.34 25.06
C ALA A 113 8.00 -26.10 24.53
N ALA A 114 8.62 -24.91 24.60
CA ALA A 114 8.00 -23.64 24.20
C ALA A 114 9.03 -22.60 23.66
N PRO A 115 9.64 -22.84 22.49
CA PRO A 115 10.82 -22.09 22.05
C PRO A 115 10.52 -20.62 21.76
N PHE A 116 9.35 -20.32 21.19
CA PHE A 116 8.97 -18.95 20.87
C PHE A 116 8.52 -18.15 22.09
N ALA A 117 7.95 -18.80 23.10
CA ALA A 117 7.65 -18.15 24.38
C ALA A 117 8.97 -17.80 25.11
N ALA A 118 9.93 -18.73 25.13
CA ALA A 118 11.25 -18.47 25.69
C ALA A 118 11.98 -17.34 24.93
N LEU A 119 11.88 -17.31 23.60
CA LEU A 119 12.43 -16.23 22.77
C LEU A 119 11.78 -14.88 23.07
N GLU A 120 10.46 -14.82 23.28
CA GLU A 120 9.76 -13.60 23.67
C GLU A 120 10.30 -13.04 24.99
N VAL A 121 10.47 -13.91 26.00
CA VAL A 121 11.03 -13.50 27.30
C VAL A 121 12.45 -12.97 27.13
N VAL A 122 13.33 -13.68 26.42
CA VAL A 122 14.71 -13.22 26.17
C VAL A 122 14.75 -11.89 25.42
N ARG A 123 13.84 -11.68 24.45
CA ARG A 123 13.71 -10.39 23.76
C ARG A 123 13.32 -9.28 24.71
N ARG A 124 12.40 -9.54 25.65
CA ARG A 124 12.00 -8.55 26.66
C ARG A 124 13.15 -8.26 27.61
N ASP A 125 13.82 -9.28 28.13
CA ASP A 125 14.96 -9.12 29.05
C ASP A 125 16.06 -8.23 28.44
N ALA A 126 16.39 -8.40 27.15
CA ALA A 126 17.36 -7.56 26.47
C ALA A 126 16.89 -6.10 26.30
N LEU A 127 15.59 -5.87 26.06
CA LEU A 127 15.02 -4.53 26.00
C LEU A 127 14.98 -3.87 27.38
N ASP A 128 14.56 -4.59 28.41
CA ASP A 128 14.50 -4.08 29.79
C ASP A 128 15.89 -3.69 30.28
N ALA A 129 16.91 -4.49 29.96
CA ALA A 129 18.31 -4.16 30.26
C ALA A 129 18.79 -2.90 29.53
N ALA A 130 18.34 -2.66 28.30
CA ALA A 130 18.70 -1.49 27.51
C ALA A 130 17.88 -0.24 27.84
N ALA A 131 16.70 -0.40 28.45
CA ALA A 131 15.72 0.67 28.66
C ALA A 131 16.29 1.94 29.35
N PRO A 132 17.14 1.85 30.39
CA PRO A 132 17.76 3.03 30.98
C PRO A 132 18.58 3.84 29.96
N MET A 133 19.44 3.18 29.17
CA MET A 133 20.26 3.85 28.17
C MET A 133 19.43 4.42 27.02
N LEU A 134 18.40 3.70 26.56
CA LEU A 134 17.48 4.21 25.53
C LEU A 134 16.75 5.47 26.01
N GLY A 135 16.36 5.50 27.29
CA GLY A 135 15.73 6.65 27.94
C GLY A 135 16.68 7.84 28.07
N ASP A 136 17.88 7.62 28.61
CA ASP A 136 18.90 8.65 28.85
C ASP A 136 19.40 9.30 27.55
N LEU A 137 19.50 8.51 26.47
CA LEU A 137 19.91 9.00 25.14
C LEU A 137 18.74 9.49 24.29
N HIS A 138 17.52 9.56 24.85
CA HIS A 138 16.33 10.03 24.16
C HIS A 138 16.05 9.33 22.82
N ILE A 139 16.23 8.00 22.76
CA ILE A 139 16.04 7.21 21.54
C ILE A 139 14.55 6.95 21.31
N ARG A 140 13.89 7.87 20.60
CA ARG A 140 12.43 7.90 20.38
C ARG A 140 12.05 8.28 18.95
N ARG A 141 12.98 8.86 18.18
CA ARG A 141 12.73 9.27 16.81
C ARG A 141 12.57 8.02 15.93
N PRO A 142 11.46 7.88 15.17
CA PRO A 142 11.24 6.70 14.35
C PRO A 142 12.30 6.60 13.24
N ALA A 143 12.47 5.41 12.67
CA ALA A 143 13.31 5.21 11.50
C ALA A 143 12.44 5.05 10.25
N THR A 144 12.77 5.78 9.18
CA THR A 144 12.14 5.58 7.87
C THR A 144 13.03 4.67 7.04
N VAL A 145 12.44 3.63 6.43
CA VAL A 145 13.15 2.70 5.56
C VAL A 145 13.24 3.30 4.15
N LEU A 146 14.46 3.62 3.72
CA LEU A 146 14.73 4.10 2.36
C LEU A 146 15.02 2.96 1.38
N HIS A 147 15.53 1.85 1.91
CA HIS A 147 15.82 0.63 1.18
C HIS A 147 15.76 -0.56 2.13
N ALA A 148 15.29 -1.71 1.65
CA ALA A 148 15.40 -2.97 2.36
C ALA A 148 15.46 -4.15 1.37
N GLN A 149 16.34 -5.11 1.64
CA GLN A 149 16.46 -6.38 0.93
C GLN A 149 16.08 -7.53 1.84
N GLY A 150 15.04 -8.25 1.44
CA GLY A 150 14.57 -9.42 2.17
C GLY A 150 15.66 -10.50 2.29
N ILE A 151 15.66 -11.24 3.39
CA ILE A 151 16.63 -12.32 3.58
C ILE A 151 16.49 -13.46 2.56
N GLY A 152 15.30 -13.61 1.96
CA GLY A 152 15.07 -14.53 0.85
C GLY A 152 15.90 -14.21 -0.39
N GLN A 153 16.52 -13.04 -0.46
CA GLN A 153 17.44 -12.60 -1.52
C GLN A 153 18.90 -12.68 -1.06
N ALA A 154 19.25 -13.46 -0.03
CA ALA A 154 20.64 -13.55 0.48
C ALA A 154 21.66 -14.04 -0.56
N TYR A 155 21.18 -14.77 -1.58
CA TYR A 155 22.00 -15.20 -2.72
C TYR A 155 22.25 -14.08 -3.75
N GLN A 156 21.53 -12.96 -3.65
CA GLN A 156 21.70 -11.75 -4.46
C GLN A 156 22.40 -10.72 -3.58
N ALA A 157 23.73 -10.74 -3.59
CA ALA A 157 24.54 -9.71 -2.96
C ALA A 157 24.99 -8.73 -4.04
N ASP A 158 24.09 -7.82 -4.42
CA ASP A 158 24.42 -6.75 -5.37
C ASP A 158 25.52 -5.89 -4.74
N GLU A 159 26.68 -5.81 -5.39
CA GLU A 159 27.78 -4.97 -4.91
C GLU A 159 27.40 -3.50 -4.90
N GLN A 160 26.50 -3.07 -5.79
CA GLN A 160 26.03 -1.69 -5.91
C GLN A 160 24.54 -1.61 -5.66
N THR A 161 24.14 -0.80 -4.68
CA THR A 161 22.74 -0.53 -4.37
C THR A 161 22.44 0.95 -4.48
N ARG A 162 21.45 1.28 -5.32
CA ARG A 162 20.95 2.65 -5.48
C ARG A 162 19.89 2.94 -4.44
N ILE A 163 20.06 4.05 -3.72
CA ILE A 163 19.16 4.53 -2.69
C ILE A 163 18.51 5.83 -3.18
N ARG A 164 17.18 5.93 -3.03
CA ARG A 164 16.41 7.12 -3.38
C ARG A 164 15.77 7.68 -2.12
N VAL A 165 15.91 8.98 -1.94
CA VAL A 165 15.27 9.75 -0.89
C VAL A 165 13.98 10.32 -1.47
N PRO A 166 12.80 9.90 -0.97
CA PRO A 166 11.53 10.36 -1.52
C PRO A 166 11.37 11.87 -1.30
N HIS A 167 10.69 12.53 -2.25
CA HIS A 167 10.26 13.91 -2.03
C HIS A 167 9.29 13.98 -0.84
N PRO A 168 9.45 14.93 0.10
CA PRO A 168 8.61 15.01 1.29
C PRO A 168 7.15 15.29 0.94
N ASP A 169 6.94 16.22 0.02
CA ASP A 169 5.59 16.64 -0.36
C ASP A 169 4.95 15.69 -1.38
N THR A 170 5.69 15.20 -2.36
CA THR A 170 5.16 14.42 -3.49
C THR A 170 5.92 13.09 -3.70
N PRO A 171 5.92 12.18 -2.72
CA PRO A 171 6.79 10.99 -2.71
C PRO A 171 6.51 9.96 -3.82
N THR A 172 5.32 9.99 -4.44
CA THR A 172 4.91 9.01 -5.46
C THR A 172 5.07 9.51 -6.90
N ASN A 173 5.06 10.84 -7.11
CA ASN A 173 4.85 11.42 -8.43
C ASN A 173 5.96 12.41 -8.85
N ALA A 174 6.84 12.80 -7.93
CA ALA A 174 8.00 13.63 -8.25
C ALA A 174 9.29 12.82 -8.30
N GLU A 175 10.29 13.40 -8.96
CA GLU A 175 11.67 12.93 -8.87
C GLU A 175 12.13 12.88 -7.40
N PRO A 176 12.95 11.89 -7.02
CA PRO A 176 13.45 11.79 -5.66
C PRO A 176 14.28 13.02 -5.29
N TRP A 177 14.09 13.51 -4.07
CA TRP A 177 14.78 14.69 -3.55
C TRP A 177 16.30 14.50 -3.49
N GLY A 178 16.71 13.26 -3.21
CA GLY A 178 18.10 12.83 -3.24
C GLY A 178 18.24 11.42 -3.80
N GLU A 179 19.40 11.13 -4.35
CA GLU A 179 19.77 9.80 -4.82
C GLU A 179 21.25 9.60 -4.55
N PHE A 180 21.66 8.40 -4.15
CA PHE A 180 23.06 8.02 -4.04
C PHE A 180 23.21 6.51 -4.24
N THR A 181 24.42 6.07 -4.56
CA THR A 181 24.74 4.65 -4.71
C THR A 181 25.68 4.23 -3.61
N LEU A 182 25.34 3.15 -2.91
CA LEU A 182 26.23 2.47 -1.99
C LEU A 182 26.93 1.32 -2.71
N THR A 183 28.24 1.20 -2.55
CA THR A 183 29.01 0.05 -3.03
C THR A 183 29.57 -0.72 -1.83
N LEU A 184 29.20 -1.99 -1.69
CA LEU A 184 29.65 -2.89 -0.64
C LEU A 184 30.58 -3.96 -1.24
N GLY A 185 31.88 -3.71 -1.17
CA GLY A 185 32.92 -4.62 -1.64
C GLY A 185 33.42 -5.58 -0.57
N HIS A 186 33.99 -6.70 -1.00
CA HIS A 186 34.55 -7.74 -0.14
C HIS A 186 36.05 -7.89 -0.39
N GLU A 187 36.85 -7.79 0.67
CA GLU A 187 38.32 -7.84 0.57
C GLU A 187 38.86 -8.97 1.44
N GLN A 188 39.81 -9.76 0.92
CA GLN A 188 40.45 -10.80 1.73
C GLN A 188 41.42 -10.14 2.72
N VAL A 189 41.07 -10.20 4.00
CA VAL A 189 41.86 -9.63 5.10
C VAL A 189 41.88 -10.60 6.28
N PRO A 190 42.93 -10.57 7.12
CA PRO A 190 42.98 -11.44 8.29
C PRO A 190 41.90 -11.06 9.32
N ALA A 191 41.48 -12.03 10.13
CA ALA A 191 40.66 -11.75 11.31
C ALA A 191 41.54 -11.45 12.54
N ALA A 192 40.99 -10.68 13.49
CA ALA A 192 41.55 -10.56 14.82
C ALA A 192 41.29 -11.81 15.68
N SER A 193 40.31 -12.64 15.31
CA SER A 193 40.05 -13.93 15.94
C SER A 193 41.17 -14.93 15.62
N GLU A 194 41.69 -15.61 16.63
CA GLU A 194 42.77 -16.58 16.48
C GLU A 194 42.29 -17.95 15.97
N PHE A 195 40.98 -18.23 16.03
CA PHE A 195 40.39 -19.54 15.77
C PHE A 195 39.39 -19.51 14.61
N CYS A 196 39.86 -19.19 13.40
CA CYS A 196 39.05 -19.34 12.18
C CYS A 196 39.43 -20.64 11.45
N THR A 197 38.45 -21.51 11.22
CA THR A 197 38.67 -22.84 10.64
C THR A 197 39.00 -22.78 9.16
N ARG A 198 38.53 -21.73 8.47
CA ARG A 198 38.78 -21.47 7.04
C ARG A 198 39.36 -20.07 6.84
N PRO A 199 40.67 -19.86 7.05
CA PRO A 199 41.29 -18.53 6.98
C PRO A 199 41.26 -17.91 5.57
N ASP A 200 41.28 -18.75 4.52
CA ASP A 200 41.26 -18.28 3.12
C ASP A 200 39.89 -17.74 2.69
N ASP A 201 38.82 -18.13 3.38
CA ASP A 201 37.44 -17.69 3.11
C ASP A 201 37.11 -16.36 3.80
N LEU A 202 37.99 -15.86 4.67
CA LEU A 202 37.74 -14.64 5.41
C LEU A 202 37.66 -13.42 4.50
N ARG A 203 36.66 -12.58 4.74
CA ARG A 203 36.45 -11.31 4.05
C ARG A 203 36.21 -10.19 5.07
N GLY A 204 36.88 -9.07 4.86
CA GLY A 204 36.47 -7.76 5.36
C GLY A 204 35.55 -7.08 4.34
N TYR A 205 35.00 -5.93 4.71
CA TYR A 205 34.21 -5.14 3.77
C TYR A 205 34.79 -3.74 3.54
N ARG A 206 34.48 -3.21 2.37
CA ARG A 206 34.64 -1.81 2.02
C ARG A 206 33.27 -1.25 1.67
N LEU A 207 32.87 -0.17 2.33
CA LEU A 207 31.63 0.54 2.04
C LEU A 207 31.96 1.91 1.45
N GLU A 208 31.42 2.18 0.28
CA GLU A 208 31.58 3.43 -0.43
C GLU A 208 30.22 4.05 -0.74
N ILE A 209 30.18 5.38 -0.79
CA ILE A 209 29.03 6.15 -1.26
C ILE A 209 29.43 6.98 -2.46
N ALA A 210 28.56 7.05 -3.46
CA ALA A 210 28.71 7.89 -4.64
C ALA A 210 27.42 8.69 -4.88
N PHE A 211 27.57 9.99 -5.09
CA PHE A 211 26.50 10.92 -5.38
C PHE A 211 26.41 11.21 -6.90
N PRO A 212 25.25 11.65 -7.42
CA PRO A 212 25.05 11.87 -8.86
C PRO A 212 25.90 12.99 -9.47
N ASP A 213 26.39 13.92 -8.65
CA ASP A 213 27.31 15.00 -9.03
C ASP A 213 28.76 14.50 -9.29
N GLY A 214 29.04 13.23 -8.95
CA GLY A 214 30.35 12.60 -9.09
C GLY A 214 31.15 12.55 -7.80
N ASP A 215 30.67 13.15 -6.71
CA ASP A 215 31.32 13.04 -5.41
C ASP A 215 31.24 11.60 -4.89
N SER A 216 32.36 11.07 -4.42
CA SER A 216 32.42 9.73 -3.86
C SER A 216 33.34 9.67 -2.64
N GLN A 217 32.98 8.81 -1.69
CA GLN A 217 33.70 8.67 -0.43
C GLN A 217 33.73 7.20 0.01
N THR A 218 34.90 6.73 0.43
CA THR A 218 35.01 5.49 1.21
C THR A 218 34.57 5.78 2.66
N LEU A 219 33.46 5.17 3.07
CA LEU A 219 32.91 5.32 4.43
C LEU A 219 33.59 4.38 5.42
N HIS A 220 33.94 3.17 4.98
CA HIS A 220 34.62 2.17 5.80
C HIS A 220 35.46 1.26 4.92
N GLN A 221 36.63 0.85 5.40
CA GLN A 221 37.43 -0.20 4.78
C GLN A 221 38.16 -1.01 5.85
N ASP A 222 37.97 -2.33 5.82
CA ASP A 222 38.71 -3.23 6.70
C ASP A 222 40.13 -3.46 6.20
N THR A 223 41.11 -3.27 7.08
CA THR A 223 42.45 -3.86 6.91
C THR A 223 42.61 -5.15 7.74
N ARG A 224 41.66 -5.42 8.65
CA ARG A 224 41.54 -6.60 9.49
C ARG A 224 40.10 -6.72 10.01
N ILE A 225 39.52 -7.91 10.04
CA ILE A 225 38.18 -8.14 10.63
C ILE A 225 38.28 -7.97 12.16
N PRO A 226 37.54 -7.02 12.78
CA PRO A 226 37.51 -6.86 14.23
C PRO A 226 36.95 -8.08 14.95
N ALA A 227 37.39 -8.32 16.20
CA ALA A 227 36.95 -9.46 17.00
C ALA A 227 35.42 -9.54 17.17
N SER A 228 34.73 -8.38 17.16
CA SER A 228 33.27 -8.30 17.24
C SER A 228 32.52 -8.93 16.05
N ARG A 229 33.21 -9.17 14.93
CA ARG A 229 32.68 -9.80 13.71
C ARG A 229 33.19 -11.23 13.49
N GLY A 230 33.96 -11.76 14.44
CA GLY A 230 34.48 -13.13 14.42
C GLY A 230 35.20 -13.49 13.11
N CYS A 231 34.77 -14.58 12.50
CA CYS A 231 35.35 -15.14 11.27
C CYS A 231 34.42 -14.90 10.08
N ALA A 232 34.25 -13.62 9.71
CA ALA A 232 33.35 -13.20 8.64
C ALA A 232 33.83 -13.64 7.25
N GLU A 233 32.91 -14.17 6.44
CA GLU A 233 33.15 -14.63 5.06
C GLU A 233 32.40 -13.81 4.01
N SER A 234 31.31 -13.16 4.40
CA SER A 234 30.50 -12.37 3.48
C SER A 234 29.71 -11.28 4.18
N TYR A 235 29.37 -10.24 3.42
CA TYR A 235 28.57 -9.10 3.82
C TYR A 235 27.44 -8.86 2.81
N ARG A 236 26.36 -8.23 3.26
CA ARG A 236 25.28 -7.81 2.38
C ARG A 236 24.57 -6.60 2.97
N LEU A 237 24.21 -5.63 2.14
CA LEU A 237 23.35 -4.53 2.56
C LEU A 237 21.94 -5.07 2.82
N ASP A 238 21.42 -4.89 4.03
CA ASP A 238 20.07 -5.34 4.39
C ASP A 238 19.04 -4.22 4.34
N ALA A 239 19.40 -3.03 4.80
CA ALA A 239 18.52 -1.87 4.79
C ALA A 239 19.30 -0.56 4.84
N VAL A 240 18.67 0.51 4.36
CA VAL A 240 19.11 1.89 4.61
C VAL A 240 17.97 2.63 5.27
N LEU A 241 18.29 3.29 6.38
CA LEU A 241 17.33 3.93 7.28
C LEU A 241 17.69 5.40 7.47
N SER A 242 16.70 6.30 7.49
CA SER A 242 16.86 7.70 7.93
C SER A 242 16.22 7.93 9.29
N ALA A 243 16.77 8.89 10.04
CA ALA A 243 16.15 9.35 11.27
C ALA A 243 14.88 10.15 10.96
N GLY A 244 13.71 9.57 11.21
CA GLY A 244 12.42 10.11 10.78
C GLY A 244 12.30 10.21 9.26
N PHE A 245 11.31 10.96 8.79
CA PHE A 245 11.20 11.29 7.37
C PHE A 245 12.45 12.07 6.93
N PRO A 246 13.11 11.68 5.84
CA PRO A 246 14.37 12.30 5.42
C PRO A 246 14.18 13.78 5.08
N GLN A 247 15.00 14.61 5.72
CA GLN A 247 15.14 16.05 5.48
C GLN A 247 16.62 16.39 5.31
N ASP A 248 16.96 17.58 4.83
CA ASP A 248 18.35 18.02 4.72
C ASP A 248 19.12 17.81 6.05
N GLY A 249 20.32 17.23 5.96
CA GLY A 249 21.16 16.97 7.13
C GLY A 249 20.69 15.80 8.01
N THR A 250 19.63 15.08 7.64
CA THR A 250 19.12 13.95 8.43
C THR A 250 20.11 12.78 8.45
N PRO A 251 20.51 12.29 9.63
CA PRO A 251 21.41 11.14 9.74
C PRO A 251 20.78 9.89 9.14
N MET A 252 21.62 9.08 8.49
CA MET A 252 21.24 7.82 7.88
C MET A 252 22.16 6.69 8.34
N VAL A 253 21.64 5.46 8.27
CA VAL A 253 22.35 4.24 8.67
C VAL A 253 22.10 3.14 7.66
N ALA A 254 23.16 2.44 7.27
CA ALA A 254 23.08 1.16 6.58
C ALA A 254 23.10 0.01 7.61
N LEU A 255 22.13 -0.89 7.54
CA LEU A 255 22.21 -2.20 8.18
C LEU A 255 22.89 -3.19 7.24
N ILE A 256 23.92 -3.87 7.74
CA ILE A 256 24.75 -4.79 6.95
C ILE A 256 24.71 -6.17 7.63
N SER A 257 24.27 -7.18 6.89
CA SER A 257 24.44 -8.58 7.27
C SER A 257 25.91 -8.94 7.26
N VAL A 258 26.35 -9.65 8.30
CA VAL A 258 27.67 -10.26 8.41
C VAL A 258 27.47 -11.75 8.53
N TRP A 259 27.94 -12.52 7.55
CA TRP A 259 27.92 -13.97 7.57
C TRP A 259 29.28 -14.48 8.05
N GLN A 260 29.30 -15.13 9.20
CA GLN A 260 30.53 -15.64 9.81
C GLN A 260 30.49 -17.15 10.03
N GLN A 261 31.67 -17.76 10.14
CA GLN A 261 31.81 -19.18 10.46
C GLN A 261 31.13 -19.49 11.79
N GLY A 262 30.10 -20.33 11.75
CA GLY A 262 29.43 -20.94 12.90
C GLY A 262 29.71 -22.44 12.96
N PHE A 263 29.22 -23.08 14.03
CA PHE A 263 29.44 -24.51 14.26
C PHE A 263 28.77 -25.39 13.19
N GLU A 264 27.53 -25.06 12.80
CA GLU A 264 26.73 -25.84 11.84
C GLU A 264 26.69 -25.22 10.44
N GLY A 265 27.39 -24.12 10.18
CA GLY A 265 27.33 -23.39 8.91
C GLY A 265 27.59 -21.90 9.11
N LEU A 266 27.14 -21.06 8.18
CA LEU A 266 27.27 -19.61 8.31
C LEU A 266 26.21 -19.04 9.26
N ASP A 267 26.66 -18.32 10.27
CA ASP A 267 25.82 -17.57 11.20
C ASP A 267 25.62 -16.15 10.68
N ARG A 268 24.38 -15.66 10.67
CA ARG A 268 24.07 -14.28 10.31
C ARG A 268 24.13 -13.38 11.54
N HIS A 269 24.86 -12.28 11.43
CA HIS A 269 24.82 -11.15 12.34
C HIS A 269 24.46 -9.88 11.57
N VAL A 270 24.07 -8.81 12.27
CA VAL A 270 23.78 -7.51 11.65
C VAL A 270 24.57 -6.44 12.36
N ILE A 271 25.22 -5.58 11.60
CA ILE A 271 25.90 -4.37 12.07
C ILE A 271 25.25 -3.13 11.47
N ALA A 272 25.47 -1.98 12.09
CA ALA A 272 25.03 -0.69 11.59
C ALA A 272 26.25 0.16 11.21
N ALA A 273 26.22 0.74 10.01
CA ALA A 273 27.24 1.67 9.53
C ALA A 273 26.59 3.05 9.30
N PRO A 274 27.14 4.14 9.86
CA PRO A 274 26.64 5.49 9.61
C PRO A 274 26.85 5.87 8.14
N LEU A 275 25.88 6.58 7.57
CA LEU A 275 25.97 7.19 6.26
C LEU A 275 25.94 8.71 6.42
N PRO A 276 26.66 9.48 5.57
CA PRO A 276 26.51 10.92 5.55
C PRO A 276 25.06 11.29 5.17
N PRO A 277 24.55 12.44 5.64
CA PRO A 277 23.24 12.92 5.21
C PRO A 277 23.22 13.12 3.69
N HIS A 278 22.04 12.96 3.09
CA HIS A 278 21.87 13.25 1.66
C HIS A 278 22.09 14.75 1.41
N GLN A 279 22.69 15.06 0.27
CA GLN A 279 22.80 16.44 -0.21
C GLN A 279 21.67 16.71 -1.22
N PRO A 280 21.09 17.92 -1.24
CA PRO A 280 20.16 18.31 -2.30
C PRO A 280 20.85 18.25 -3.65
N ARG A 281 20.11 17.89 -4.71
CA ARG A 281 20.57 18.17 -6.08
C ARG A 281 20.71 19.69 -6.26
N GLU A 282 21.92 20.21 -6.39
CA GLU A 282 22.13 21.63 -6.72
C GLU A 282 21.47 21.95 -8.06
N GLY A 283 20.52 22.90 -8.07
CA GLY A 283 19.97 23.43 -9.33
C GLY A 283 18.47 23.75 -9.41
N ARG A 284 17.75 24.05 -8.32
CA ARG A 284 16.37 24.57 -8.46
C ARG A 284 16.05 25.71 -7.50
N ALA A 285 15.90 26.90 -8.06
CA ALA A 285 15.24 28.03 -7.43
C ALA A 285 13.75 27.69 -7.17
N PRO A 286 13.12 28.21 -6.11
CA PRO A 286 11.68 28.07 -5.92
C PRO A 286 10.94 28.71 -7.09
N ALA A 287 9.96 28.01 -7.65
CA ALA A 287 9.09 28.56 -8.68
C ALA A 287 8.24 29.70 -8.08
N PRO A 288 8.18 30.89 -8.71
CA PRO A 288 7.31 31.95 -8.25
C PRO A 288 5.91 31.79 -8.86
N GLY A 289 4.89 31.97 -8.03
CA GLY A 289 3.56 32.40 -8.47
C GLY A 289 2.51 31.31 -8.57
N SER A 290 1.97 30.92 -7.43
CA SER A 290 0.55 30.53 -7.30
C SER A 290 -0.05 31.40 -6.20
N MET A 291 -1.25 31.93 -6.44
CA MET A 291 -2.01 32.64 -5.40
C MET A 291 -2.11 31.76 -4.15
N PRO A 292 -2.17 32.35 -2.94
CA PRO A 292 -2.19 31.55 -1.73
C PRO A 292 -3.40 30.61 -1.76
N ALA A 293 -3.12 29.31 -1.72
CA ALA A 293 -4.11 28.32 -1.35
C ALA A 293 -4.69 28.72 0.02
N PRO A 294 -5.99 28.46 0.28
CA PRO A 294 -6.57 28.75 1.58
C PRO A 294 -5.73 28.08 2.68
N ASP A 295 -5.35 28.84 3.71
CA ASP A 295 -4.43 28.41 4.77
C ASP A 295 -4.95 27.21 5.59
N SER A 296 -6.22 26.80 5.40
CA SER A 296 -6.79 25.60 6.03
C SER A 296 -7.97 25.01 5.25
N MET A 297 -8.23 23.71 5.46
CA MET A 297 -9.41 23.00 4.94
C MET A 297 -10.71 23.68 5.39
N ASP A 298 -10.81 24.11 6.64
CA ASP A 298 -12.02 24.75 7.18
C ASP A 298 -12.36 26.06 6.43
N ALA A 299 -11.35 26.84 6.06
CA ALA A 299 -11.54 28.06 5.28
C ALA A 299 -12.03 27.76 3.86
N ALA A 300 -11.45 26.73 3.21
CA ALA A 300 -11.88 26.27 1.90
C ALA A 300 -13.35 25.80 1.93
N LEU A 301 -13.72 24.98 2.93
CA LEU A 301 -15.08 24.47 3.10
C LEU A 301 -16.09 25.59 3.39
N ALA A 302 -15.76 26.52 4.29
CA ALA A 302 -16.64 27.63 4.65
C ALA A 302 -16.93 28.55 3.45
N GLY A 303 -15.91 28.86 2.64
CA GLY A 303 -16.08 29.63 1.42
C GLY A 303 -16.86 28.86 0.35
N PHE A 304 -16.53 27.59 0.15
CA PHE A 304 -17.17 26.76 -0.88
C PHE A 304 -18.66 26.49 -0.60
N LEU A 305 -19.05 26.34 0.66
CA LEU A 305 -20.44 26.07 1.06
C LEU A 305 -21.22 27.34 1.47
N GLN A 306 -20.64 28.53 1.29
CA GLN A 306 -21.29 29.77 1.69
C GLN A 306 -22.65 29.94 0.99
N GLY A 307 -23.71 30.09 1.78
CA GLY A 307 -25.07 30.31 1.30
C GLY A 307 -25.84 29.03 0.91
N PHE A 308 -25.29 27.84 1.19
CA PHE A 308 -25.95 26.54 0.99
C PHE A 308 -26.47 25.97 2.31
N ASP A 309 -27.58 25.24 2.26
CA ASP A 309 -28.12 24.52 3.40
C ASP A 309 -27.25 23.30 3.69
N PRO A 310 -26.61 23.21 4.88
CA PRO A 310 -25.69 22.13 5.21
C PRO A 310 -26.36 20.77 5.19
N GLN A 311 -25.68 19.78 4.62
CA GLN A 311 -26.10 18.38 4.58
C GLN A 311 -25.16 17.52 5.41
N ASP A 312 -25.70 16.52 6.11
CA ASP A 312 -24.93 15.61 6.94
C ASP A 312 -24.21 14.56 6.08
N PRO A 313 -22.86 14.58 5.97
CA PRO A 313 -22.13 13.63 5.15
C PRO A 313 -22.37 12.18 5.53
N GLU A 314 -22.48 11.87 6.83
CA GLU A 314 -22.68 10.50 7.29
C GLU A 314 -24.05 9.96 6.84
N ALA A 315 -25.09 10.79 6.93
CA ALA A 315 -26.43 10.46 6.43
C ALA A 315 -26.46 10.31 4.90
N LEU A 316 -25.75 11.17 4.16
CA LEU A 316 -25.64 11.07 2.71
C LEU A 316 -24.98 9.76 2.28
N GLU A 317 -23.90 9.38 2.97
CA GLU A 317 -23.19 8.13 2.71
C GLU A 317 -24.03 6.89 3.06
N ALA A 318 -24.74 6.90 4.19
CA ALA A 318 -25.62 5.81 4.59
C ALA A 318 -26.82 5.62 3.66
N ALA A 319 -27.24 6.67 2.96
CA ALA A 319 -28.34 6.62 2.00
C ALA A 319 -27.95 5.96 0.66
N LEU A 320 -26.65 5.78 0.38
CA LEU A 320 -26.20 5.19 -0.88
C LEU A 320 -26.67 3.72 -0.98
N PRO A 321 -27.32 3.31 -2.09
CA PRO A 321 -27.77 1.93 -2.29
C PRO A 321 -26.66 0.88 -2.16
N ALA A 322 -25.45 1.26 -2.57
CA ALA A 322 -24.23 0.45 -2.44
C ALA A 322 -23.87 0.12 -1.00
N ARG A 323 -24.21 0.98 -0.05
CA ARG A 323 -23.92 0.78 1.38
C ARG A 323 -25.05 0.07 2.11
N GLN A 324 -26.31 0.28 1.69
CA GLN A 324 -27.47 -0.37 2.31
C GLN A 324 -27.46 -1.90 2.16
N ASN A 325 -26.79 -2.43 1.13
CA ASN A 325 -26.73 -3.86 0.84
C ASN A 325 -25.32 -4.47 1.01
N ALA A 326 -24.37 -3.71 1.56
CA ALA A 326 -22.99 -4.15 1.73
C ALA A 326 -22.80 -4.98 3.02
N ASP A 327 -21.85 -5.91 2.99
CA ASP A 327 -21.36 -6.59 4.20
C ASP A 327 -20.48 -5.62 5.00
N PRO A 328 -20.87 -5.23 6.24
CA PRO A 328 -20.07 -4.33 7.06
C PRO A 328 -18.72 -4.94 7.49
N ALA A 329 -18.48 -6.25 7.27
CA ALA A 329 -17.20 -6.90 7.51
C ALA A 329 -16.22 -6.81 6.32
N SER A 330 -16.63 -6.23 5.18
CA SER A 330 -15.75 -6.05 4.03
C SER A 330 -14.66 -5.02 4.31
N LEU A 331 -13.42 -5.31 3.88
CA LEU A 331 -12.28 -4.39 3.97
C LEU A 331 -12.42 -3.16 3.03
N ARG A 332 -13.36 -3.20 2.08
CA ARG A 332 -13.70 -2.10 1.17
C ARG A 332 -15.20 -2.05 0.92
N TRP A 333 -15.76 -0.85 0.92
CA TRP A 333 -17.15 -0.64 0.50
C TRP A 333 -17.29 -0.84 -1.02
N PRO A 334 -18.46 -1.28 -1.53
CA PRO A 334 -18.67 -1.45 -2.97
C PRO A 334 -18.50 -0.15 -3.77
N ASP A 335 -18.72 1.01 -3.13
CA ASP A 335 -18.56 2.35 -3.69
C ASP A 335 -17.18 2.98 -3.41
N ALA A 336 -16.23 2.21 -2.82
CA ALA A 336 -14.93 2.72 -2.41
C ALA A 336 -14.10 3.32 -3.56
N ASP A 337 -14.24 2.78 -4.76
CA ASP A 337 -13.45 3.19 -5.92
C ASP A 337 -14.16 4.25 -6.79
N LEU A 338 -15.38 4.68 -6.43
CA LEU A 338 -16.09 5.73 -7.17
C LEU A 338 -15.29 7.04 -7.14
N PRO A 339 -15.02 7.66 -8.31
CA PRO A 339 -14.40 8.97 -8.34
C PRO A 339 -15.37 10.07 -7.88
N PRO A 340 -14.87 11.27 -7.54
CA PRO A 340 -15.68 12.35 -6.97
C PRO A 340 -16.95 12.72 -7.74
N VAL A 341 -16.89 12.80 -9.08
CA VAL A 341 -18.05 13.19 -9.91
C VAL A 341 -19.10 12.10 -9.92
N ALA A 342 -18.67 10.84 -10.10
CA ALA A 342 -19.56 9.69 -10.04
C ALA A 342 -20.24 9.62 -8.68
N ARG A 343 -19.47 9.79 -7.59
CA ARG A 343 -20.01 9.76 -6.23
C ARG A 343 -21.01 10.89 -5.97
N ALA A 344 -20.73 12.11 -6.44
CA ALA A 344 -21.66 13.23 -6.33
C ALA A 344 -22.99 12.95 -7.06
N ALA A 345 -22.92 12.36 -8.26
CA ALA A 345 -24.11 11.97 -9.02
C ALA A 345 -24.93 10.87 -8.31
N GLU A 346 -24.26 9.86 -7.72
CA GLU A 346 -24.92 8.80 -6.95
C GLU A 346 -25.62 9.35 -5.70
N VAL A 347 -24.95 10.24 -4.95
CA VAL A 347 -25.55 10.90 -3.78
C VAL A 347 -26.73 11.75 -4.19
N PHE A 348 -26.61 12.54 -5.26
CA PHE A 348 -27.72 13.35 -5.80
C PHE A 348 -28.92 12.46 -6.18
N ALA A 349 -28.65 11.35 -6.86
CA ALA A 349 -29.68 10.40 -7.28
C ALA A 349 -30.41 9.76 -6.08
N ALA A 350 -29.69 9.47 -5.00
CA ALA A 350 -30.26 8.89 -3.77
C ALA A 350 -31.10 9.89 -2.95
N GLN A 351 -30.83 11.20 -3.05
CA GLN A 351 -31.51 12.22 -2.27
C GLN A 351 -32.68 12.87 -3.01
N THR A 352 -32.38 13.56 -4.12
CA THR A 352 -33.36 14.34 -4.88
C THR A 352 -33.84 13.57 -6.11
N GLY A 353 -32.96 12.78 -6.71
CA GLY A 353 -33.24 12.07 -7.95
C GLY A 353 -33.18 12.98 -9.18
N PHE A 354 -33.04 12.37 -10.35
CA PHE A 354 -33.11 13.09 -11.62
C PHE A 354 -34.55 13.50 -11.90
N ALA A 355 -34.75 14.75 -12.35
CA ALA A 355 -36.01 15.12 -12.97
C ALA A 355 -36.26 14.24 -14.20
N ARG A 356 -37.54 13.96 -14.49
CA ARG A 356 -37.93 13.17 -15.67
C ARG A 356 -37.34 13.72 -16.96
N HIS A 357 -37.27 15.05 -17.05
CA HIS A 357 -36.49 15.78 -18.04
C HIS A 357 -35.56 16.73 -17.28
N GLY A 358 -34.29 16.35 -17.17
CA GLY A 358 -33.34 17.06 -16.33
C GLY A 358 -31.99 17.20 -17.01
N ARG A 359 -31.33 18.33 -16.74
CA ARG A 359 -29.94 18.58 -17.11
C ARG A 359 -29.11 18.68 -15.85
N LEU A 360 -28.05 17.90 -15.75
CA LEU A 360 -27.01 18.11 -14.74
C LEU A 360 -25.83 18.84 -15.37
N HIS A 361 -25.36 19.86 -14.69
CA HIS A 361 -24.10 20.53 -14.97
C HIS A 361 -23.17 20.34 -13.79
N ILE A 362 -22.11 19.57 -13.97
CA ILE A 362 -21.19 19.19 -12.92
C ILE A 362 -19.82 19.80 -13.20
N THR A 363 -19.26 20.52 -12.24
CA THR A 363 -17.88 21.04 -12.31
C THR A 363 -17.06 20.49 -11.15
N GLN A 364 -15.81 20.11 -11.42
CA GLN A 364 -14.83 19.72 -10.43
C GLN A 364 -13.69 20.74 -10.38
N GLU A 365 -13.33 21.14 -9.16
CA GLU A 365 -12.15 21.92 -8.86
C GLU A 365 -11.34 21.17 -7.80
N ASP A 366 -10.07 20.88 -8.08
CA ASP A 366 -9.18 20.19 -7.14
C ASP A 366 -8.24 21.21 -6.48
N ILE A 367 -8.20 21.21 -5.15
CA ILE A 367 -7.24 21.99 -4.37
C ILE A 367 -6.33 21.07 -3.56
N GLU A 368 -5.04 21.35 -3.57
CA GLU A 368 -4.08 20.66 -2.71
C GLU A 368 -4.05 21.34 -1.34
N LEU A 369 -4.24 20.55 -0.28
CA LEU A 369 -4.19 21.02 1.10
C LEU A 369 -3.09 20.30 1.86
N THR A 370 -2.32 21.06 2.65
CA THR A 370 -1.32 20.53 3.56
C THR A 370 -1.80 20.75 4.99
N PRO A 371 -2.31 19.73 5.69
CA PRO A 371 -2.83 19.91 7.04
C PRO A 371 -1.70 20.18 8.05
N ASP A 372 -1.99 20.98 9.07
CA ASP A 372 -1.10 21.19 10.20
C ASP A 372 -0.90 19.86 10.97
N GLY A 373 0.25 19.21 10.83
CA GLY A 373 0.60 18.00 11.58
C GLY A 373 1.25 16.88 10.75
N ALA A 374 1.05 15.63 11.16
CA ALA A 374 1.72 14.45 10.59
C ALA A 374 1.06 13.89 9.31
N GLY A 375 0.13 14.62 8.69
CA GLY A 375 -0.52 14.24 7.44
C GLY A 375 0.21 14.85 6.24
N GLY A 376 0.54 14.04 5.22
CA GLY A 376 1.04 14.55 3.94
C GLY A 376 -0.01 15.38 3.20
N PRO A 377 0.37 16.08 2.12
CA PRO A 377 -0.60 16.81 1.31
C PRO A 377 -1.64 15.85 0.73
N PHE A 378 -2.87 16.34 0.62
CA PHE A 378 -3.96 15.61 -0.01
C PHE A 378 -4.75 16.54 -0.92
N THR A 379 -5.39 15.95 -1.93
CA THR A 379 -6.29 16.67 -2.82
C THR A 379 -7.70 16.70 -2.25
N LEU A 380 -8.26 17.89 -2.10
CA LEU A 380 -9.68 18.10 -1.83
C LEU A 380 -10.37 18.41 -3.16
N SER A 381 -11.31 17.54 -3.57
CA SER A 381 -12.13 17.72 -4.76
C SER A 381 -13.42 18.45 -4.39
N LEU A 382 -13.61 19.63 -4.98
CA LEU A 382 -14.78 20.48 -4.83
C LEU A 382 -15.70 20.28 -6.03
N ILE A 383 -16.82 19.61 -5.81
CA ILE A 383 -17.81 19.29 -6.85
C ILE A 383 -19.01 20.20 -6.72
N ARG A 384 -19.34 20.94 -7.78
CA ARG A 384 -20.62 21.65 -7.91
C ARG A 384 -21.49 20.88 -8.91
N LEU A 385 -22.68 20.50 -8.50
CA LEU A 385 -23.65 19.77 -9.32
C LEU A 385 -24.94 20.60 -9.36
N ARG A 386 -25.24 21.19 -10.51
CA ARG A 386 -26.50 21.90 -10.76
C ARG A 386 -27.45 20.99 -11.49
N ALA A 387 -28.62 20.77 -10.91
CA ALA A 387 -29.71 20.01 -11.49
C ALA A 387 -30.81 20.97 -11.94
N VAL A 388 -31.05 21.02 -13.25
CA VAL A 388 -32.03 21.90 -13.88
C VAL A 388 -33.20 21.07 -14.36
N ASN A 389 -34.41 21.34 -13.86
CA ASN A 389 -35.63 20.74 -14.37
C ASN A 389 -36.06 21.41 -15.68
N LEU A 390 -36.04 20.67 -16.79
CA LEU A 390 -36.40 21.17 -18.12
C LEU A 390 -37.87 20.91 -18.48
N GLY A 391 -38.66 20.30 -17.58
CA GLY A 391 -40.03 19.89 -17.87
C GLY A 391 -40.95 21.05 -18.28
N ALA A 392 -40.87 22.17 -17.56
CA ALA A 392 -41.66 23.36 -17.85
C ALA A 392 -41.30 23.99 -19.21
N ALA A 393 -40.00 24.17 -19.48
CA ALA A 393 -39.49 24.73 -20.74
C ALA A 393 -39.88 23.86 -21.94
N ARG A 394 -39.63 22.54 -21.87
CA ARG A 394 -40.00 21.60 -22.95
C ARG A 394 -41.50 21.58 -23.22
N ARG A 395 -42.33 21.65 -22.17
CA ARG A 395 -43.78 21.72 -22.35
C ARG A 395 -44.22 23.02 -23.02
N ALA A 396 -43.62 24.15 -22.65
CA ALA A 396 -43.92 25.45 -23.24
C ALA A 396 -43.62 25.46 -24.75
N ASP A 397 -42.45 24.96 -25.15
CA ASP A 397 -42.07 24.84 -26.56
C ASP A 397 -43.03 23.96 -27.36
N LEU A 398 -43.38 22.77 -26.83
CA LEU A 398 -44.34 21.89 -27.49
C LEU A 398 -45.74 22.53 -27.57
N ALA A 399 -46.15 23.30 -26.56
CA ALA A 399 -47.44 23.99 -26.57
C ALA A 399 -47.48 25.14 -27.58
N GLU A 400 -46.35 25.79 -27.84
CA GLU A 400 -46.21 26.78 -28.92
C GLU A 400 -46.33 26.13 -30.30
N ILE A 401 -45.73 24.95 -30.49
CA ILE A 401 -45.73 24.25 -31.78
C ILE A 401 -47.06 23.55 -32.08
N PHE A 402 -47.62 22.83 -31.10
CA PHE A 402 -48.77 21.94 -31.29
C PHE A 402 -50.08 22.45 -30.68
N GLY A 403 -50.04 23.53 -29.89
CA GLY A 403 -51.16 24.05 -29.11
C GLY A 403 -51.32 23.33 -27.76
N SER A 404 -51.67 24.10 -26.71
CA SER A 404 -51.74 23.60 -25.32
C SER A 404 -52.65 22.39 -25.11
N ASP A 405 -53.73 22.28 -25.90
CA ASP A 405 -54.71 21.19 -25.78
C ASP A 405 -54.19 19.85 -26.33
N ASN A 406 -53.12 19.89 -27.13
CA ASN A 406 -52.50 18.71 -27.74
C ASN A 406 -51.22 18.26 -27.03
N VAL A 407 -50.87 18.90 -25.91
CA VAL A 407 -49.66 18.61 -25.13
C VAL A 407 -50.06 18.00 -23.78
N ALA A 408 -49.28 17.01 -23.34
CA ALA A 408 -49.49 16.35 -22.06
C ALA A 408 -49.49 17.35 -20.88
N PRO A 409 -50.16 17.02 -19.77
CA PRO A 409 -50.20 17.90 -18.61
C PRO A 409 -48.81 18.04 -17.96
N PRO A 410 -48.52 19.13 -17.22
CA PRO A 410 -47.19 19.41 -16.66
C PRO A 410 -46.56 18.27 -15.84
N GLU A 411 -47.38 17.47 -15.17
CA GLU A 411 -46.95 16.32 -14.37
C GLU A 411 -46.23 15.26 -15.22
N GLU A 412 -46.59 15.11 -16.50
CA GLU A 412 -45.93 14.18 -17.42
C GLU A 412 -44.53 14.65 -17.83
N PHE A 413 -44.24 15.94 -17.69
CA PHE A 413 -42.92 16.51 -17.99
C PHE A 413 -42.00 16.56 -16.75
N GLY A 414 -42.55 16.36 -15.55
CA GLY A 414 -41.84 16.46 -14.28
C GLY A 414 -41.90 17.87 -13.69
N ILE A 415 -42.41 17.96 -12.46
CA ILE A 415 -42.51 19.21 -11.69
C ILE A 415 -41.51 19.14 -10.55
N GLY A 416 -40.76 20.21 -10.33
CA GLY A 416 -39.74 20.29 -9.28
C GLY A 416 -38.85 21.52 -9.48
N PRO A 417 -38.13 21.94 -8.42
CA PRO A 417 -37.24 23.09 -8.47
C PRO A 417 -35.96 22.78 -9.25
N HIS A 418 -35.21 23.82 -9.62
CA HIS A 418 -33.79 23.68 -9.92
C HIS A 418 -33.03 23.61 -8.60
N VAL A 419 -32.00 22.79 -8.51
CA VAL A 419 -31.23 22.60 -7.26
C VAL A 419 -29.73 22.59 -7.56
N GLU A 420 -28.93 23.29 -6.75
CA GLU A 420 -27.48 23.16 -6.75
C GLU A 420 -27.03 22.39 -5.51
N TRP A 421 -26.22 21.37 -5.72
CA TRP A 421 -25.50 20.62 -4.70
C TRP A 421 -24.02 20.96 -4.77
N ARG A 422 -23.38 21.05 -3.60
CA ARG A 422 -21.95 21.22 -3.44
C ARG A 422 -21.41 20.12 -2.55
N PHE A 423 -20.38 19.44 -3.01
CA PHE A 423 -19.70 18.40 -2.26
C PHE A 423 -18.20 18.70 -2.18
N ALA A 424 -17.63 18.57 -1.00
CA ALA A 424 -16.20 18.58 -0.80
C ALA A 424 -15.76 17.17 -0.41
N MET A 425 -14.87 16.57 -1.21
CA MET A 425 -14.46 15.18 -1.06
C MET A 425 -12.94 15.04 -0.96
N ARG A 426 -12.45 14.06 -0.22
CA ARG A 426 -11.02 13.74 -0.14
C ARG A 426 -10.76 12.24 -0.21
N PRO A 427 -9.57 11.80 -0.62
CA PRO A 427 -9.18 10.41 -0.45
C PRO A 427 -8.96 10.11 1.05
N VAL A 428 -9.46 8.96 1.50
CA VAL A 428 -9.16 8.39 2.84
C VAL A 428 -8.77 6.93 2.68
N GLN A 429 -8.24 6.32 3.74
CA GLN A 429 -7.87 4.91 3.68
C GLN A 429 -9.09 4.05 3.30
N GLY A 430 -9.01 3.39 2.14
CA GLY A 430 -10.06 2.50 1.66
C GLY A 430 -11.19 3.18 0.89
N MET A 431 -11.13 4.50 0.62
CA MET A 431 -12.07 5.18 -0.27
C MET A 431 -11.41 6.30 -1.08
N ARG A 432 -11.75 6.37 -2.36
CA ARG A 432 -11.24 7.35 -3.32
C ARG A 432 -11.79 8.76 -3.11
N ALA A 433 -13.04 8.89 -2.66
CA ALA A 433 -13.73 10.18 -2.58
C ALA A 433 -14.68 10.28 -1.37
N ASP A 434 -14.16 10.26 -0.14
CA ASP A 434 -14.91 10.46 1.12
C ASP A 434 -15.57 11.84 1.19
N ILE A 435 -16.84 11.92 1.60
CA ILE A 435 -17.56 13.20 1.67
C ILE A 435 -17.21 13.88 3.00
N VAL A 436 -16.47 14.98 2.92
CA VAL A 436 -16.06 15.75 4.11
C VAL A 436 -17.12 16.78 4.48
N ALA A 437 -17.75 17.39 3.47
CA ALA A 437 -18.83 18.34 3.67
C ALA A 437 -19.73 18.40 2.43
N ALA A 438 -21.00 18.72 2.64
CA ALA A 438 -21.95 18.90 1.56
C ALA A 438 -22.97 19.99 1.90
N GLY A 439 -23.53 20.62 0.87
CA GLY A 439 -24.59 21.61 0.98
C GLY A 439 -25.49 21.57 -0.24
N SER A 440 -26.76 21.91 -0.07
CA SER A 440 -27.72 22.01 -1.17
C SER A 440 -28.49 23.32 -1.11
N ARG A 441 -29.06 23.75 -2.24
CA ARG A 441 -29.88 24.95 -2.31
C ARG A 441 -30.78 24.91 -3.55
N GLU A 442 -32.03 25.34 -3.41
CA GLU A 442 -32.90 25.62 -4.56
C GLU A 442 -32.41 26.88 -5.30
N ILE A 443 -32.38 26.82 -6.63
CA ILE A 443 -31.95 27.93 -7.49
C ILE A 443 -33.14 28.44 -8.30
N SER A 444 -33.22 29.77 -8.45
CA SER A 444 -34.24 30.42 -9.27
C SER A 444 -33.83 30.46 -10.74
N GLU A 445 -34.79 30.66 -11.65
CA GLU A 445 -34.51 30.84 -13.09
C GLU A 445 -33.51 31.98 -13.35
N SER A 446 -33.56 33.06 -12.57
CA SER A 446 -32.61 34.18 -12.71
C SER A 446 -31.17 33.86 -12.28
N ASP A 447 -30.97 32.77 -11.53
CA ASP A 447 -29.65 32.31 -11.10
C ASP A 447 -29.06 31.25 -12.04
N LEU A 448 -29.80 30.83 -13.07
CA LEU A 448 -29.33 29.89 -14.08
C LEU A 448 -28.38 30.61 -15.04
N ALA A 449 -27.09 30.29 -14.91
CA ALA A 449 -26.05 30.72 -15.84
C ALA A 449 -26.00 29.81 -17.08
N ASP A 450 -25.00 30.00 -17.93
CA ASP A 450 -24.72 29.08 -19.04
C ASP A 450 -24.16 27.74 -18.51
N CYS A 451 -24.62 26.64 -19.11
CA CYS A 451 -24.16 25.27 -18.85
C CYS A 451 -23.01 24.88 -19.80
N GLY A 452 -22.13 25.84 -20.10
CA GLY A 452 -21.06 25.72 -21.10
C GLY A 452 -21.53 26.17 -22.49
N PRO A 453 -21.78 25.26 -23.45
CA PRO A 453 -22.11 25.62 -24.83
C PRO A 453 -23.57 26.06 -25.06
N LEU A 454 -24.43 25.96 -24.05
CA LEU A 454 -25.85 26.35 -24.13
C LEU A 454 -26.36 26.91 -22.79
N PRO A 455 -27.44 27.72 -22.82
CA PRO A 455 -28.14 28.13 -21.59
C PRO A 455 -28.60 26.92 -20.80
N CYS A 456 -28.47 26.98 -19.47
CA CYS A 456 -28.81 25.85 -18.62
C CYS A 456 -30.28 25.42 -18.71
N ASP A 457 -31.20 26.36 -18.94
CA ASP A 457 -32.65 26.14 -19.07
C ASP A 457 -33.11 25.84 -20.50
N ALA A 458 -32.19 25.80 -21.48
CA ALA A 458 -32.54 25.50 -22.85
C ALA A 458 -33.25 24.13 -22.94
N PRO A 459 -34.44 24.05 -23.56
CA PRO A 459 -35.27 22.85 -23.55
C PRO A 459 -34.66 21.69 -24.35
N ASP A 460 -33.93 22.02 -25.42
CA ASP A 460 -33.21 21.07 -26.24
C ASP A 460 -31.84 20.72 -25.66
N ALA A 461 -31.40 19.49 -25.93
CA ALA A 461 -30.05 19.04 -25.62
C ALA A 461 -29.01 19.71 -26.53
N LEU A 462 -27.73 19.62 -26.15
CA LEU A 462 -26.65 20.02 -27.03
C LEU A 462 -26.67 19.16 -28.30
N ASP A 463 -26.85 19.80 -29.45
CA ASP A 463 -26.69 19.18 -30.76
C ASP A 463 -25.20 18.83 -30.99
N PRO A 464 -24.83 17.54 -30.98
CA PRO A 464 -23.44 17.14 -31.11
C PRO A 464 -22.89 17.40 -32.51
N ASP A 465 -23.70 17.30 -33.56
CA ASP A 465 -23.26 17.54 -34.94
C ASP A 465 -22.94 19.03 -35.13
N ALA A 466 -23.80 19.90 -34.59
CA ALA A 466 -23.55 21.35 -34.57
C ALA A 466 -22.31 21.72 -33.74
N ALA A 467 -22.02 20.96 -32.68
CA ALA A 467 -20.82 21.10 -31.86
C ALA A 467 -19.57 20.42 -32.46
N GLY A 468 -19.68 19.71 -33.59
CA GLY A 468 -18.57 19.00 -34.23
C GLY A 468 -18.10 17.76 -33.46
N LEU A 469 -18.98 17.13 -32.69
CA LEU A 469 -18.72 15.95 -31.87
C LEU A 469 -19.26 14.69 -32.53
N ASP A 470 -18.51 13.59 -32.42
CA ASP A 470 -18.99 12.24 -32.73
C ASP A 470 -19.37 11.56 -31.41
N CYS A 471 -20.65 11.20 -31.25
CA CYS A 471 -21.15 10.65 -29.99
C CYS A 471 -20.99 9.12 -29.92
N ALA A 472 -20.19 8.64 -28.97
CA ALA A 472 -20.01 7.22 -28.75
C ALA A 472 -21.12 6.63 -27.86
N GLU A 473 -21.54 5.40 -28.15
CA GLU A 473 -22.44 4.65 -27.26
C GLU A 473 -21.66 4.21 -26.00
N LEU A 474 -22.19 4.52 -24.82
CA LEU A 474 -21.68 3.97 -23.56
C LEU A 474 -22.04 2.49 -23.51
N GLY A 475 -21.05 1.64 -23.29
CA GLY A 475 -21.28 0.21 -23.09
C GLY A 475 -22.23 -0.04 -21.92
N ASN A 476 -22.83 -1.23 -21.88
CA ASN A 476 -23.51 -1.71 -20.67
C ASN A 476 -22.45 -1.90 -19.58
N ALA A 477 -22.10 -0.84 -18.86
CA ALA A 477 -21.19 -0.92 -17.74
C ALA A 477 -21.90 -1.68 -16.61
N GLU A 478 -21.49 -2.92 -16.38
CA GLU A 478 -21.75 -3.62 -15.12
C GLU A 478 -20.74 -3.11 -14.10
N THR A 479 -21.01 -1.98 -13.46
CA THR A 479 -20.23 -1.58 -12.29
C THR A 479 -20.63 -2.49 -11.13
N PRO A 480 -19.70 -3.27 -10.54
CA PRO A 480 -20.01 -4.07 -9.37
C PRO A 480 -20.39 -3.14 -8.21
N GLY A 481 -21.61 -3.32 -7.66
CA GLY A 481 -22.07 -2.53 -6.51
C GLY A 481 -22.97 -1.34 -6.88
N THR A 482 -24.16 -1.62 -7.42
CA THR A 482 -25.35 -0.72 -7.41
C THR A 482 -25.08 0.78 -7.65
N ALA A 483 -24.31 1.12 -8.68
CA ALA A 483 -24.30 2.49 -9.21
C ALA A 483 -25.52 2.69 -10.12
N THR A 484 -26.12 3.89 -10.12
CA THR A 484 -27.00 4.30 -11.22
C THR A 484 -26.24 4.27 -12.54
N ARG A 485 -26.95 4.14 -13.66
CA ARG A 485 -26.32 4.17 -15.00
C ARG A 485 -25.55 5.48 -15.23
N ALA A 486 -26.03 6.59 -14.65
CA ALA A 486 -25.37 7.89 -14.73
C ALA A 486 -24.05 7.93 -13.96
N GLY A 487 -24.02 7.47 -12.70
CA GLY A 487 -22.77 7.46 -11.92
C GLY A 487 -21.74 6.47 -12.46
N ALA A 488 -22.18 5.31 -12.96
CA ALA A 488 -21.29 4.35 -13.65
C ALA A 488 -20.60 5.00 -14.86
N ALA A 489 -21.38 5.62 -15.75
CA ALA A 489 -20.85 6.28 -16.94
C ALA A 489 -19.95 7.48 -16.61
N LEU A 490 -20.33 8.30 -15.63
CA LEU A 490 -19.49 9.41 -15.17
C LEU A 490 -18.17 8.93 -14.56
N GLY A 491 -18.17 7.78 -13.89
CA GLY A 491 -16.97 7.16 -13.34
C GLY A 491 -15.97 6.78 -14.42
N ASP A 492 -16.44 6.02 -15.42
CA ASP A 492 -15.60 5.61 -16.55
C ASP A 492 -15.05 6.82 -17.32
N LEU A 493 -15.88 7.86 -17.52
CA LEU A 493 -15.48 9.07 -18.24
C LEU A 493 -14.47 9.92 -17.47
N GLN A 494 -14.63 10.06 -16.15
CA GLN A 494 -13.68 10.78 -15.30
C GLN A 494 -12.31 10.08 -15.27
N ASP A 495 -12.27 8.75 -15.37
CA ASP A 495 -11.02 7.99 -15.38
C ASP A 495 -10.34 7.97 -16.74
N ALA A 496 -11.10 8.11 -17.82
CA ALA A 496 -10.58 8.08 -19.18
C ALA A 496 -9.88 9.39 -19.60
N ALA A 497 -10.29 10.54 -19.08
CA ALA A 497 -9.75 11.85 -19.47
C ALA A 497 -9.86 12.91 -18.34
N PRO A 498 -8.92 13.88 -18.28
CA PRO A 498 -8.93 14.96 -17.29
C PRO A 498 -9.95 16.06 -17.64
N ALA A 499 -11.21 15.69 -17.81
CA ALA A 499 -12.29 16.67 -17.89
C ALA A 499 -12.49 17.31 -16.51
N THR A 500 -12.89 18.59 -16.48
CA THR A 500 -13.21 19.32 -15.24
C THR A 500 -14.70 19.69 -15.18
N GLU A 501 -15.43 19.43 -16.25
CA GLU A 501 -16.82 19.82 -16.40
C GLU A 501 -17.58 18.78 -17.23
N TRP A 502 -18.80 18.45 -16.80
CA TRP A 502 -19.67 17.46 -17.42
C TRP A 502 -21.08 18.02 -17.53
N LEU A 503 -21.69 17.81 -18.70
CA LEU A 503 -23.09 18.09 -18.96
C LEU A 503 -23.82 16.77 -19.18
N VAL A 504 -24.82 16.48 -18.36
CA VAL A 504 -25.60 15.24 -18.43
C VAL A 504 -27.05 15.58 -18.73
N GLU A 505 -27.54 15.18 -19.88
CA GLU A 505 -28.96 15.24 -20.23
C GLU A 505 -29.63 13.94 -19.84
N HIS A 506 -30.72 14.02 -19.10
CA HIS A 506 -31.55 12.89 -18.71
C HIS A 506 -32.96 13.01 -19.29
N GLY A 507 -33.50 11.88 -19.75
CA GLY A 507 -34.86 11.81 -20.28
C GLY A 507 -34.99 12.40 -21.69
N LEU A 508 -34.04 12.09 -22.57
CA LEU A 508 -34.05 12.51 -23.97
C LEU A 508 -35.00 11.66 -24.81
N TRP A 509 -36.22 12.15 -25.07
CA TRP A 509 -37.25 11.49 -25.90
C TRP A 509 -37.78 10.14 -25.36
N GLN A 510 -37.06 9.51 -24.44
CA GLN A 510 -37.38 8.32 -23.67
C GLN A 510 -36.95 8.54 -22.21
N THR A 511 -37.67 7.93 -21.26
CA THR A 511 -37.49 8.18 -19.81
C THR A 511 -36.06 7.95 -19.31
N ASP A 512 -35.33 7.00 -19.89
CA ASP A 512 -34.01 6.54 -19.40
C ASP A 512 -32.86 6.79 -20.40
N ALA A 513 -33.12 7.56 -21.45
CA ALA A 513 -32.09 7.95 -22.41
C ALA A 513 -31.25 9.08 -21.82
N MET A 514 -29.92 8.96 -21.96
CA MET A 514 -28.97 9.91 -21.42
C MET A 514 -27.90 10.29 -22.45
N GLN A 515 -27.52 11.56 -22.45
CA GLN A 515 -26.36 12.08 -23.18
C GLN A 515 -25.41 12.70 -22.17
N ILE A 516 -24.13 12.35 -22.23
CA ILE A 516 -23.07 12.93 -21.41
C ILE A 516 -22.09 13.62 -22.34
N VAL A 517 -21.85 14.91 -22.10
CA VAL A 517 -20.87 15.71 -22.81
C VAL A 517 -19.80 16.13 -21.82
N THR A 518 -18.54 15.85 -22.13
CA THR A 518 -17.42 16.39 -21.36
C THR A 518 -17.07 17.77 -21.89
N LEU A 519 -16.77 18.70 -20.98
CA LEU A 519 -16.41 20.07 -21.28
C LEU A 519 -15.01 20.37 -20.73
N GLU A 520 -14.24 21.13 -21.50
CA GLU A 520 -12.97 21.71 -21.07
C GLU A 520 -13.01 23.22 -21.35
N ASN A 521 -12.92 24.03 -20.29
CA ASN A 521 -13.07 25.48 -20.36
C ASN A 521 -14.36 25.92 -21.09
N GLY A 522 -15.49 25.25 -20.78
CA GLY A 522 -16.81 25.52 -21.39
C GLY A 522 -16.98 25.06 -22.84
N ARG A 523 -15.98 24.39 -23.43
CA ARG A 523 -16.07 23.83 -24.79
C ARG A 523 -16.27 22.33 -24.74
N ALA A 524 -17.17 21.82 -25.56
CA ALA A 524 -17.40 20.39 -25.66
C ALA A 524 -16.24 19.65 -26.31
N THR A 525 -15.78 18.59 -25.64
CA THR A 525 -14.60 17.81 -26.02
C THR A 525 -14.93 16.38 -26.40
N SER A 526 -15.91 15.76 -25.73
CA SER A 526 -16.42 14.45 -26.11
C SER A 526 -17.93 14.35 -25.86
N CYS A 527 -18.58 13.47 -26.60
CA CYS A 527 -20.00 13.17 -26.44
C CYS A 527 -20.19 11.66 -26.30
N HIS A 528 -21.08 11.29 -25.39
CA HIS A 528 -21.44 9.92 -25.11
C HIS A 528 -22.96 9.81 -24.94
N TRP A 529 -23.56 8.71 -25.36
CA TRP A 529 -24.99 8.47 -25.16
C TRP A 529 -25.27 7.06 -24.69
N THR A 530 -26.42 6.86 -24.06
CA THR A 530 -26.95 5.54 -23.76
C THR A 530 -28.47 5.54 -23.92
N MET A 531 -28.99 4.52 -24.61
CA MET A 531 -30.42 4.22 -24.62
C MET A 531 -30.66 3.06 -23.66
N ALA A 532 -31.71 3.15 -22.82
CA ALA A 532 -32.23 1.92 -22.25
C ALA A 532 -32.83 1.09 -23.40
N SER A 533 -32.34 -0.13 -23.62
CA SER A 533 -33.14 -1.10 -24.36
C SER A 533 -34.52 -1.19 -23.70
N PRO A 534 -35.63 -0.98 -24.42
CA PRO A 534 -36.95 -1.30 -23.89
C PRO A 534 -36.93 -2.77 -23.49
N LYS A 535 -37.21 -3.06 -22.22
CA LYS A 535 -37.46 -4.43 -21.78
C LYS A 535 -38.75 -4.97 -22.36
#